data_AF-A0A917WXB9-F1
#
_entry.id   AF-A0A917WXB9-F1
#
_cell.length_a   1.000
_cell.length_b   1.000
_cell.length_c   1.000
_cell.angle_alpha   90.00
_cell.angle_beta   90.00
_cell.angle_gamma   90.00
#
_symmetry.space_group_name_H-M   'P 1'
#
loop_
_entity.id
_entity.type
_entity.pdbx_description
1 polymer ?
#
loop_
_entity_poly.entity_id
_entity_poly.type
_entity_poly.pdbx_seq_one_letter_code
_entity_poly.pdbx_strand_id
1 'polypeptide(L)'
;MITLTDLRHRVVHLAWHAGTSEEVTLAATQPGGKPVVQLPDRYRLAAWAPILGVRPEDLAEADGGHEIELDLRGGYVTLPWAGADPVAEQVRLAGRGQPAARLIVTAVRPDAPPLTELIRLALGLDLALEVSVCDLRQHTGDPRYLDGQRWSVDLRPRDAPVRPDELPYRPTLEAALAWCVECLTDTVAAVAPADPAVPIPAPAAAPSGVTADPVPVLLRLAARHAGQILTVRFTRAGCTLHRHDDDGVRLLAEATDLHELRLT
;
A
#
# COMPACT_ATOMS: atom_id res chain seq x y z
N MET A 1 -9.18 -5.68 8.64
CA MET A 1 -8.40 -4.48 9.00
C MET A 1 -8.55 -3.43 7.92
N ILE A 2 -8.46 -2.14 8.24
CA ILE A 2 -8.61 -1.07 7.26
C ILE A 2 -7.38 -0.15 7.24
N THR A 3 -6.91 0.19 6.05
CA THR A 3 -5.92 1.25 5.82
C THR A 3 -6.60 2.39 5.08
N LEU A 4 -6.61 3.58 5.68
CA LEU A 4 -7.07 4.80 5.05
C LEU A 4 -5.86 5.63 4.63
N THR A 5 -5.85 6.13 3.41
CA THR A 5 -4.76 6.95 2.88
C THR A 5 -5.28 8.03 1.94
N ASP A 6 -4.58 9.14 1.83
CA ASP A 6 -4.81 10.11 0.74
C ASP A 6 -3.74 10.04 -0.35
N LEU A 7 -2.81 9.07 -0.22
CA LEU A 7 -1.65 8.88 -1.10
C LEU A 7 -0.82 10.16 -1.30
N ARG A 8 -0.86 11.09 -0.33
CA ARG A 8 -0.18 12.39 -0.38
C ARG A 8 0.56 12.74 0.89
N HIS A 9 -0.05 12.54 2.05
CA HIS A 9 0.57 12.86 3.33
C HIS A 9 0.01 12.09 4.53
N ARG A 10 -1.12 11.38 4.38
CA ARG A 10 -1.79 10.71 5.50
C ARG A 10 -2.00 9.25 5.22
N VAL A 11 -1.60 8.42 6.17
CA VAL A 11 -1.93 7.00 6.24
C VAL A 11 -2.36 6.68 7.67
N VAL A 12 -3.52 6.04 7.81
CA VAL A 12 -4.10 5.62 9.08
C VAL A 12 -4.46 4.14 8.99
N HIS A 13 -4.00 3.34 9.94
CA HIS A 13 -4.36 1.93 10.04
C HIS A 13 -5.36 1.73 11.18
N LEU A 14 -6.54 1.19 10.87
CA LEU A 14 -7.58 0.87 11.84
C LEU A 14 -7.65 -0.64 12.04
N ALA A 15 -7.36 -1.05 13.27
CA ALA A 15 -7.46 -2.43 13.71
C ALA A 15 -8.83 -2.67 14.35
N TRP A 16 -9.80 -3.10 13.53
CA TRP A 16 -11.12 -3.52 13.99
C TRP A 16 -11.08 -4.99 14.40
N HIS A 17 -11.51 -5.29 15.63
CA HIS A 17 -11.45 -6.63 16.22
C HIS A 17 -12.84 -7.09 16.67
N ALA A 18 -13.28 -8.24 16.16
CA ALA A 18 -14.46 -8.93 16.65
C ALA A 18 -14.33 -9.33 18.13
N GLY A 19 -15.45 -9.56 18.80
CA GLY A 19 -15.51 -9.91 20.22
C GLY A 19 -15.35 -8.73 21.17
N THR A 20 -15.13 -7.52 20.64
CA THR A 20 -15.13 -6.28 21.43
C THR A 20 -16.58 -5.90 21.70
N SER A 21 -16.98 -5.86 22.99
CA SER A 21 -18.30 -5.35 23.36
C SER A 21 -18.35 -3.85 23.07
N GLU A 22 -19.32 -3.45 22.26
CA GLU A 22 -19.53 -2.08 21.82
C GLU A 22 -20.97 -1.67 22.10
N GLU A 23 -21.15 -0.46 22.62
CA GLU A 23 -22.48 0.14 22.66
C GLU A 23 -22.89 0.52 21.24
N VAL A 24 -24.02 -0.04 20.80
CA VAL A 24 -24.57 0.20 19.46
C VAL A 24 -25.93 0.85 19.54
N THR A 25 -26.25 1.69 18.55
CA THR A 25 -27.56 2.33 18.46
C THR A 25 -28.46 1.54 17.51
N LEU A 26 -29.67 1.20 17.92
CA LEU A 26 -30.66 0.62 17.01
C LEU A 26 -31.08 1.70 16.00
N ALA A 27 -30.76 1.49 14.73
CA ALA A 27 -31.06 2.42 13.65
C ALA A 27 -32.41 2.10 12.99
N ALA A 28 -32.69 0.82 12.76
CA ALA A 28 -33.93 0.36 12.13
C ALA A 28 -34.20 -1.14 12.41
N THR A 29 -35.34 -1.62 11.93
CA THR A 29 -35.68 -3.05 11.89
C THR A 29 -36.11 -3.42 10.48
N GLN A 30 -35.47 -4.43 9.88
CA GLN A 30 -35.80 -4.91 8.53
C GLN A 30 -37.20 -5.58 8.49
N PRO A 31 -37.85 -5.62 7.32
CA PRO A 31 -39.05 -6.46 7.11
C PRO A 31 -38.69 -7.94 7.34
N GLY A 32 -39.04 -8.48 8.50
CA GLY A 32 -38.56 -9.79 8.97
C GLY A 32 -37.98 -9.77 10.39
N GLY A 33 -37.93 -8.59 11.04
CA GLY A 33 -37.60 -8.45 12.45
C GLY A 33 -36.10 -8.41 12.76
N LYS A 34 -35.23 -8.47 11.75
CA LYS A 34 -33.78 -8.36 11.94
C LYS A 34 -33.40 -6.91 12.29
N PRO A 35 -32.71 -6.67 13.41
CA PRO A 35 -32.31 -5.33 13.78
C PRO A 35 -31.16 -4.84 12.89
N VAL A 36 -31.23 -3.57 12.53
CA VAL A 36 -30.14 -2.81 11.89
C VAL A 36 -29.57 -1.88 12.96
N VAL A 37 -28.31 -2.06 13.28
CA VAL A 37 -27.61 -1.24 14.29
C VAL A 37 -26.56 -0.37 13.64
N GLN A 38 -26.28 0.77 14.28
CA GLN A 38 -25.18 1.64 13.94
C GLN A 38 -24.07 1.48 14.97
N LEU A 39 -22.86 1.23 14.48
CA LEU A 39 -21.66 1.14 15.29
C LEU A 39 -21.11 2.52 15.68
N PRO A 40 -20.28 2.62 16.74
CA PRO A 40 -19.55 3.84 17.08
C PRO A 40 -18.67 4.36 15.95
N ASP A 41 -18.34 5.66 15.99
CA ASP A 41 -17.57 6.37 14.97
C ASP A 41 -16.25 5.70 14.56
N ARG A 42 -15.57 5.02 15.49
CA ARG A 42 -14.33 4.29 15.17
C ARG A 42 -14.50 3.19 14.11
N TYR A 43 -15.73 2.69 13.89
CA TYR A 43 -16.06 1.67 12.88
C TYR A 43 -16.79 2.25 11.65
N ARG A 44 -16.95 3.57 11.56
CA ARG A 44 -17.66 4.25 10.47
C ARG A 44 -16.65 4.97 9.60
N LEU A 45 -16.45 4.55 8.35
CA LEU A 45 -15.46 5.21 7.47
C LEU A 45 -15.77 6.70 7.25
N ALA A 46 -17.05 7.08 7.25
CA ALA A 46 -17.46 8.47 7.18
C ALA A 46 -16.86 9.35 8.29
N ALA A 47 -16.71 8.81 9.51
CA ALA A 47 -16.15 9.55 10.64
C ALA A 47 -14.64 9.80 10.49
N TRP A 48 -13.96 9.03 9.64
CA TRP A 48 -12.53 9.18 9.36
C TRP A 48 -12.23 10.07 8.15
N ALA A 49 -13.22 10.36 7.29
CA ALA A 49 -13.04 11.24 6.13
C ALA A 49 -12.44 12.63 6.47
N PRO A 50 -12.85 13.31 7.58
CA PRO A 50 -12.25 14.59 7.96
C PRO A 50 -10.76 14.50 8.29
N ILE A 51 -10.28 13.36 8.77
CA ILE A 51 -8.84 13.14 9.02
C ILE A 51 -8.07 13.13 7.70
N LEU A 52 -8.69 12.82 6.57
CA LEU A 52 -8.09 12.93 5.24
C LEU A 52 -8.41 14.27 4.55
N GLY A 53 -9.17 15.15 5.21
CA GLY A 53 -9.57 16.45 4.65
C GLY A 53 -10.58 16.37 3.50
N VAL A 54 -11.34 15.27 3.40
CA VAL A 54 -12.35 15.07 2.35
C VAL A 54 -13.73 14.80 2.94
N ARG A 55 -14.76 14.78 2.07
CA ARG A 55 -16.11 14.40 2.46
C ARG A 55 -16.23 12.86 2.47
N PRO A 56 -17.12 12.27 3.29
CA PRO A 56 -17.34 10.82 3.32
C PRO A 56 -17.62 10.16 1.97
N GLU A 57 -18.31 10.88 1.08
CA GLU A 57 -18.65 10.46 -0.28
C GLU A 57 -17.45 10.44 -1.24
N ASP A 58 -16.38 11.17 -0.91
CA ASP A 58 -15.15 11.18 -1.71
C ASP A 58 -14.26 9.95 -1.41
N LEU A 59 -14.58 9.18 -0.35
CA LEU A 59 -13.88 7.94 -0.05
C LEU A 59 -14.21 6.84 -1.06
N ALA A 60 -13.17 6.22 -1.61
CA ALA A 60 -13.25 5.13 -2.56
C ALA A 60 -12.22 4.03 -2.25
N GLU A 61 -12.39 2.83 -2.81
CA GLU A 61 -11.35 1.79 -2.76
C GLU A 61 -10.11 2.24 -3.56
N ALA A 62 -8.92 2.00 -3.02
CA ALA A 62 -7.66 2.51 -3.61
C ALA A 62 -7.26 1.82 -4.93
N ASP A 63 -7.79 0.63 -5.18
CA ASP A 63 -7.39 -0.29 -6.25
C ASP A 63 -8.28 -0.24 -7.51
N GLY A 64 -9.54 0.14 -7.36
CA GLY A 64 -10.49 0.27 -8.48
C GLY A 64 -11.25 1.58 -8.51
N GLY A 65 -11.14 2.41 -7.47
CA GLY A 65 -11.97 3.60 -7.32
C GLY A 65 -13.45 3.28 -7.10
N HIS A 66 -13.77 2.03 -6.72
CA HIS A 66 -15.14 1.64 -6.41
C HIS A 66 -15.67 2.44 -5.23
N GLU A 67 -16.95 2.75 -5.28
CA GLU A 67 -17.61 3.43 -4.18
C GLU A 67 -17.68 2.51 -2.96
N ILE A 68 -17.30 3.04 -1.79
CA ILE A 68 -17.50 2.34 -0.52
C ILE A 68 -18.99 2.17 -0.27
N GLU A 69 -19.44 0.93 -0.05
CA GLU A 69 -20.83 0.61 0.29
C GLU A 69 -21.36 1.49 1.44
N LEU A 70 -22.61 1.94 1.33
CA LEU A 70 -23.25 2.86 2.29
C LEU A 70 -23.22 2.31 3.73
N ASP A 71 -23.42 1.00 3.88
CA ASP A 71 -23.42 0.31 5.16
C ASP A 71 -22.04 0.39 5.82
N LEU A 72 -20.97 0.11 5.06
CA LEU A 72 -19.59 0.19 5.53
C LEU A 72 -19.18 1.64 5.81
N ARG A 73 -19.59 2.59 4.96
CA ARG A 73 -19.36 4.03 5.13
C ARG A 73 -20.02 4.57 6.39
N GLY A 74 -21.28 4.19 6.62
CA GLY A 74 -22.11 4.64 7.74
C GLY A 74 -21.98 3.82 9.02
N GLY A 75 -21.30 2.67 8.97
CA GLY A 75 -21.21 1.66 10.03
C GLY A 75 -22.55 1.05 10.41
N TYR A 76 -23.42 0.83 9.42
CA TYR A 76 -24.70 0.17 9.59
C TYR A 76 -24.55 -1.32 9.35
N VAL A 77 -25.08 -2.12 10.27
CA VAL A 77 -24.98 -3.57 10.22
C VAL A 77 -26.35 -4.18 10.45
N THR A 78 -26.81 -5.00 9.51
CA THR A 78 -27.98 -5.85 9.73
C THR A 78 -27.56 -7.11 10.48
N LEU A 79 -28.02 -7.29 11.71
CA LEU A 79 -27.67 -8.46 12.52
C LEU A 79 -28.43 -9.70 12.05
N PRO A 80 -27.79 -10.88 12.01
CA PRO A 80 -28.46 -12.11 11.61
C PRO A 80 -29.50 -12.59 12.64
N TRP A 81 -29.30 -12.29 13.92
CA TRP A 81 -30.24 -12.48 15.03
C TRP A 81 -29.99 -11.44 16.14
N ALA A 82 -30.94 -11.28 17.06
CA ALA A 82 -30.78 -10.39 18.21
C ALA A 82 -29.65 -10.87 19.13
N GLY A 83 -28.69 -9.99 19.43
CA GLY A 83 -27.53 -10.31 20.26
C GLY A 83 -26.33 -10.89 19.51
N ALA A 84 -26.37 -10.98 18.17
CA ALA A 84 -25.17 -11.21 17.38
C ALA A 84 -24.15 -10.07 17.57
N ASP A 85 -22.86 -10.38 17.44
CA ASP A 85 -21.78 -9.39 17.55
C ASP A 85 -21.78 -8.45 16.34
N PRO A 86 -22.12 -7.16 16.51
CA PRO A 86 -22.19 -6.21 15.41
C PRO A 86 -20.80 -5.85 14.85
N VAL A 87 -19.74 -5.91 15.68
CA VAL A 87 -18.37 -5.65 15.23
C VAL A 87 -17.87 -6.81 14.38
N ALA A 88 -18.17 -8.05 14.78
CA ALA A 88 -17.84 -9.22 13.96
C ALA A 88 -18.47 -9.14 12.56
N GLU A 89 -19.75 -8.75 12.50
CA GLU A 89 -20.45 -8.58 11.22
C GLU A 89 -19.89 -7.42 10.39
N GLN A 90 -19.52 -6.29 11.01
CA GLN A 90 -18.85 -5.18 10.32
C GLN A 90 -17.47 -5.58 9.78
N VAL A 91 -16.68 -6.31 10.56
CA VAL A 91 -15.38 -6.83 10.12
C VAL A 91 -15.57 -7.81 8.97
N ARG A 92 -16.60 -8.66 9.03
CA ARG A 92 -16.95 -9.60 7.95
C ARG A 92 -17.37 -8.87 6.68
N LEU A 93 -18.17 -7.81 6.78
CA LEU A 93 -18.55 -6.96 5.65
C LEU A 93 -17.33 -6.26 5.04
N ALA A 94 -16.53 -5.59 5.87
CA ALA A 94 -15.32 -4.89 5.45
C ALA A 94 -14.26 -5.80 4.83
N GLY A 95 -14.20 -7.08 5.25
CA GLY A 95 -13.27 -8.07 4.71
C GLY A 95 -13.79 -8.87 3.52
N ARG A 96 -15.08 -8.75 3.18
CA ARG A 96 -15.70 -9.57 2.14
C ARG A 96 -15.09 -9.25 0.78
N GLY A 97 -14.52 -10.25 0.11
CA GLY A 97 -13.91 -10.09 -1.20
C GLY A 97 -12.59 -9.31 -1.19
N GLN A 98 -12.11 -8.88 -0.01
CA GLN A 98 -10.90 -8.09 0.12
C GLN A 98 -9.66 -8.98 0.23
N PRO A 99 -8.59 -8.69 -0.53
CA PRO A 99 -7.28 -9.31 -0.34
C PRO A 99 -6.80 -9.26 1.10
N ALA A 100 -6.40 -10.41 1.67
CA ALA A 100 -5.90 -10.50 3.04
C ALA A 100 -6.83 -9.85 4.10
N ALA A 101 -8.14 -9.76 3.85
CA ALA A 101 -9.10 -9.02 4.68
C ALA A 101 -8.65 -7.58 5.01
N ARG A 102 -7.96 -6.93 4.05
CA ARG A 102 -7.47 -5.56 4.13
C ARG A 102 -8.26 -4.68 3.16
N LEU A 103 -9.02 -3.75 3.70
CA LEU A 103 -9.61 -2.68 2.89
C LEU A 103 -8.63 -1.51 2.82
N ILE A 104 -8.26 -1.07 1.61
CA ILE A 104 -7.45 0.13 1.41
C ILE A 104 -8.35 1.22 0.81
N VAL A 105 -8.59 2.27 1.58
CA VAL A 105 -9.48 3.37 1.22
C VAL A 105 -8.65 4.58 0.86
N THR A 106 -8.93 5.17 -0.31
CA THR A 106 -8.35 6.44 -0.75
C THR A 106 -9.36 7.58 -0.69
N ALA A 107 -8.90 8.77 -0.33
CA ALA A 107 -9.69 10.01 -0.35
C ALA A 107 -9.62 10.75 -1.70
N VAL A 108 -8.42 10.80 -2.30
CA VAL A 108 -8.17 11.36 -3.63
C VAL A 108 -7.01 10.58 -4.21
N ARG A 109 -7.22 9.85 -5.31
CA ARG A 109 -6.12 9.18 -6.00
C ARG A 109 -5.40 10.20 -6.89
N PRO A 110 -4.14 10.58 -6.59
CA PRO A 110 -3.34 11.33 -7.55
C PRO A 110 -3.03 10.46 -8.77
N ASP A 111 -2.79 11.08 -9.93
CA ASP A 111 -2.36 10.37 -11.15
C ASP A 111 -1.09 9.54 -10.90
N ALA A 112 -0.17 10.07 -10.10
CA ALA A 112 0.93 9.33 -9.49
C ALA A 112 1.19 9.87 -8.07
N PRO A 113 1.24 9.01 -7.03
CA PRO A 113 1.60 9.46 -5.69
C PRO A 113 3.09 9.81 -5.62
N PRO A 114 3.54 10.68 -4.70
CA PRO A 114 4.95 10.83 -4.41
C PRO A 114 5.56 9.52 -3.92
N LEU A 115 6.82 9.24 -4.29
CA LEU A 115 7.52 8.00 -3.88
C LEU A 115 7.61 7.87 -2.34
N THR A 116 7.77 8.98 -1.62
CA THR A 116 7.78 9.00 -0.15
C THR A 116 6.49 8.46 0.47
N GLU A 117 5.35 8.72 -0.17
CA GLU A 117 4.04 8.28 0.31
C GLU A 117 3.83 6.80 0.04
N LEU A 118 4.30 6.32 -1.11
CA LEU A 118 4.27 4.90 -1.42
C LEU A 118 5.21 4.09 -0.51
N ILE A 119 6.39 4.64 -0.16
CA ILE A 119 7.27 4.07 0.87
C ILE A 119 6.49 4.01 2.19
N ARG A 120 5.89 5.12 2.66
CA ARG A 120 5.14 5.12 3.93
C ARG A 120 4.02 4.09 3.92
N LEU A 121 3.27 3.97 2.83
CA LEU A 121 2.21 2.98 2.68
C LEU A 121 2.77 1.55 2.74
N ALA A 122 3.82 1.24 1.97
CA ALA A 122 4.45 -0.07 1.95
C ALA A 122 4.91 -0.50 3.35
N LEU A 123 5.65 0.39 4.02
CA LEU A 123 6.13 0.16 5.38
C LEU A 123 4.99 0.06 6.39
N GLY A 124 3.92 0.82 6.22
CA GLY A 124 2.68 0.69 6.99
C GLY A 124 2.09 -0.72 6.86
N LEU A 125 2.01 -1.25 5.65
CA LEU A 125 1.45 -2.56 5.33
C LEU A 125 2.36 -3.76 5.63
N ASP A 126 3.55 -3.52 6.20
CA ASP A 126 4.62 -4.51 6.40
C ASP A 126 5.07 -5.17 5.09
N LEU A 127 5.14 -4.36 4.03
CA LEU A 127 5.64 -4.73 2.72
C LEU A 127 7.03 -4.14 2.50
N ALA A 128 7.77 -4.71 1.56
CA ALA A 128 8.92 -4.07 0.95
C ALA A 128 8.46 -3.26 -0.27
N LEU A 129 9.05 -2.09 -0.47
CA LEU A 129 8.96 -1.35 -1.73
C LEU A 129 10.29 -1.47 -2.47
N GLU A 130 10.26 -1.99 -3.69
CA GLU A 130 11.42 -2.06 -4.58
C GLU A 130 11.29 -0.96 -5.63
N VAL A 131 12.34 -0.16 -5.78
CA VAL A 131 12.46 0.86 -6.82
C VAL A 131 13.66 0.50 -7.67
N SER A 132 13.39 0.06 -8.89
CA SER A 132 14.41 -0.31 -9.87
C SER A 132 14.58 0.80 -10.89
N VAL A 133 15.83 1.14 -11.17
CA VAL A 133 16.20 2.18 -12.15
C VAL A 133 17.35 1.70 -13.01
N CYS A 134 17.24 1.97 -14.31
CA CYS A 134 18.31 1.75 -15.28
C CYS A 134 18.52 3.04 -16.08
N ASP A 135 19.78 3.51 -16.15
CA ASP A 135 20.15 4.69 -16.93
C ASP A 135 20.80 4.25 -18.24
N LEU A 136 20.03 4.30 -19.33
CA LEU A 136 20.41 3.93 -20.70
C LEU A 136 20.72 5.15 -21.56
N ARG A 137 21.00 6.32 -20.97
CA ARG A 137 21.35 7.54 -21.74
C ARG A 137 22.62 7.40 -22.60
N GLN A 138 23.43 6.36 -22.39
CA GLN A 138 24.55 6.05 -23.28
C GLN A 138 24.11 5.50 -24.65
N HIS A 139 22.86 5.07 -24.78
CA HIS A 139 22.28 4.50 -26.01
C HIS A 139 21.50 5.54 -26.83
N THR A 140 21.56 6.82 -26.44
CA THR A 140 20.79 7.90 -27.07
C THR A 140 21.13 8.01 -28.57
N GLY A 141 20.10 7.92 -29.41
CA GLY A 141 20.20 8.10 -30.87
C GLY A 141 20.29 6.82 -31.70
N ASP A 142 20.38 5.63 -31.08
CA ASP A 142 20.24 4.36 -31.81
C ASP A 142 18.81 3.81 -31.67
N PRO A 143 18.01 3.78 -32.76
CA PRO A 143 16.61 3.35 -32.70
C PRO A 143 16.42 1.87 -32.39
N ARG A 144 17.50 1.08 -32.32
CA ARG A 144 17.46 -0.35 -32.00
C ARG A 144 17.51 -0.63 -30.50
N TYR A 145 17.83 0.38 -29.68
CA TYR A 145 17.98 0.23 -28.23
C TYR A 145 16.99 1.10 -27.46
N LEU A 146 16.61 0.64 -26.28
CA LEU A 146 15.92 1.48 -25.30
C LEU A 146 16.87 2.59 -24.84
N ASP A 147 16.34 3.80 -24.74
CA ASP A 147 17.09 4.99 -24.36
C ASP A 147 16.52 5.67 -23.10
N GLY A 148 17.31 6.58 -22.55
CA GLY A 148 16.90 7.37 -21.39
C GLY A 148 16.89 6.56 -20.09
N GLN A 149 16.11 7.02 -19.12
CA GLN A 149 15.93 6.29 -17.86
C GLN A 149 14.73 5.36 -17.98
N ARG A 150 14.83 4.23 -17.30
CA ARG A 150 13.72 3.29 -17.14
C ARG A 150 13.51 2.97 -15.66
N TRP A 151 12.25 2.87 -15.27
CA TRP A 151 11.82 2.68 -13.90
C TRP A 151 10.92 1.46 -13.73
N SER A 152 11.01 0.81 -12.59
CA SER A 152 10.00 -0.09 -12.02
C SER A 152 9.81 0.25 -10.55
N VAL A 153 8.58 0.13 -10.07
CA VAL A 153 8.25 0.30 -8.65
C VAL A 153 7.29 -0.81 -8.27
N ASP A 154 7.71 -1.65 -7.34
CA ASP A 154 7.01 -2.89 -7.03
C ASP A 154 6.87 -3.08 -5.52
N LEU A 155 5.69 -3.51 -5.10
CA LEU A 155 5.45 -3.94 -3.73
C LEU A 155 5.74 -5.45 -3.62
N ARG A 156 6.36 -5.86 -2.52
CA ARG A 156 6.79 -7.25 -2.33
C ARG A 156 6.55 -7.68 -0.88
N PRO A 157 6.37 -9.00 -0.60
CA PRO A 157 6.48 -9.49 0.77
C PRO A 157 7.80 -9.05 1.41
N ARG A 158 7.74 -8.67 2.69
CA ARG A 158 8.89 -8.13 3.45
C ARG A 158 10.16 -8.97 3.33
N ASP A 159 10.03 -10.30 3.27
CA ASP A 159 11.17 -11.22 3.26
C ASP A 159 11.39 -11.88 1.88
N ALA A 160 10.63 -11.47 0.85
CA ALA A 160 10.85 -11.98 -0.51
C ALA A 160 12.21 -11.55 -1.05
N PRO A 161 12.95 -12.39 -1.78
CA PRO A 161 14.22 -11.99 -2.40
C PRO A 161 13.99 -10.93 -3.49
N VAL A 162 14.98 -10.06 -3.70
CA VAL A 162 15.03 -9.12 -4.83
C VAL A 162 15.14 -9.93 -6.13
N ARG A 163 14.28 -9.64 -7.11
CA ARG A 163 14.21 -10.42 -8.35
C ARG A 163 15.37 -10.05 -9.30
N PRO A 164 16.04 -11.01 -9.95
CA PRO A 164 17.14 -10.74 -10.87
C PRO A 164 16.73 -10.10 -12.21
N ASP A 165 15.53 -10.39 -12.75
CA ASP A 165 15.35 -10.40 -14.22
C ASP A 165 14.27 -9.48 -14.81
N GLU A 166 13.67 -8.57 -14.03
CA GLU A 166 12.70 -7.63 -14.60
C GLU A 166 13.38 -6.31 -14.95
N LEU A 167 13.77 -6.17 -16.23
CA LEU A 167 14.26 -4.91 -16.77
C LEU A 167 13.20 -3.83 -16.50
N PRO A 168 13.53 -2.71 -15.84
CA PRO A 168 12.59 -1.62 -15.68
C PRO A 168 12.18 -1.12 -17.08
N TYR A 169 10.88 -0.91 -17.28
CA TYR A 169 10.33 -0.66 -18.62
C TYR A 169 9.45 0.60 -18.67
N ARG A 170 9.15 1.22 -17.53
CA ARG A 170 8.40 2.47 -17.50
C ARG A 170 9.32 3.65 -17.85
N PRO A 171 8.88 4.60 -18.69
CA PRO A 171 9.74 5.68 -19.16
C PRO A 171 9.98 6.76 -18.11
N THR A 172 9.11 6.86 -17.09
CA THR A 172 9.25 7.83 -16.00
C THR A 172 8.93 7.18 -14.66
N LEU A 173 9.40 7.80 -13.58
CA LEU A 173 9.12 7.34 -12.22
C LEU A 173 7.62 7.46 -11.91
N GLU A 174 6.96 8.53 -12.36
CA GLU A 174 5.52 8.76 -12.18
C GLU A 174 4.70 7.63 -12.80
N ALA A 175 5.07 7.18 -14.01
CA ALA A 175 4.40 6.05 -14.67
C ALA A 175 4.60 4.73 -13.90
N ALA A 176 5.77 4.53 -13.29
CA ALA A 176 6.02 3.36 -12.44
C ALA A 176 5.23 3.43 -11.12
N LEU A 177 5.13 4.60 -10.50
CA LEU A 177 4.36 4.83 -9.29
C LEU A 177 2.85 4.64 -9.53
N ALA A 178 2.32 5.18 -10.62
CA ALA A 178 0.93 4.99 -11.03
C ALA A 178 0.59 3.51 -11.19
N TRP A 179 1.44 2.78 -11.93
CA TRP A 179 1.31 1.33 -12.12
C TRP A 179 1.36 0.55 -10.81
N CYS A 180 2.28 0.90 -9.91
CA CYS A 180 2.38 0.23 -8.61
C CYS A 180 1.09 0.35 -7.80
N VAL A 181 0.44 1.53 -7.83
CA VAL A 181 -0.86 1.73 -7.18
C VAL A 181 -1.97 0.94 -7.87
N GLU A 182 -1.97 0.86 -9.20
CA GLU A 182 -2.91 0.00 -9.94
C GLU A 182 -2.80 -1.47 -9.54
N CYS A 183 -1.57 -1.98 -9.33
CA CYS A 183 -1.32 -3.36 -8.92
C CYS A 183 -1.37 -3.60 -7.39
N LEU A 184 -1.77 -2.60 -6.59
CA LEU A 184 -1.71 -2.66 -5.13
C LEU A 184 -2.53 -3.85 -4.57
N THR A 185 -3.73 -4.07 -5.08
CA THR A 185 -4.62 -5.14 -4.58
C THR A 185 -4.11 -6.52 -4.92
N ASP A 186 -3.64 -6.74 -6.15
CA ASP A 186 -3.03 -8.01 -6.54
C ASP A 186 -1.81 -8.31 -5.68
N THR A 187 -1.02 -7.28 -5.38
CA THR A 187 0.16 -7.43 -4.52
C THR A 187 -0.21 -7.73 -3.07
N VAL A 188 -1.20 -7.02 -2.52
CA VAL A 188 -1.70 -7.27 -1.17
C VAL A 188 -2.34 -8.66 -1.07
N ALA A 189 -2.98 -9.14 -2.15
CA ALA A 189 -3.50 -10.50 -2.23
C ALA A 189 -2.38 -11.53 -2.23
N ALA A 190 -1.33 -11.30 -3.03
CA ALA A 190 -0.20 -12.20 -3.15
C ALA A 190 0.61 -12.34 -1.86
N VAL A 191 0.56 -11.36 -0.95
CA VAL A 191 1.22 -11.45 0.37
C VAL A 191 0.34 -12.10 1.44
N ALA A 192 -0.94 -12.36 1.17
CA ALA A 192 -1.82 -13.03 2.11
C ALA A 192 -1.29 -14.46 2.35
N PRO A 193 -1.27 -14.94 3.61
CA PRO A 193 -1.00 -16.34 3.86
C PRO A 193 -2.02 -17.22 3.11
N ALA A 194 -1.53 -18.19 2.34
CA ALA A 194 -2.39 -19.16 1.65
C ALA A 194 -3.11 -20.08 2.65
N ASP A 195 -2.51 -20.31 3.82
CA ASP A 195 -3.11 -21.03 4.93
C ASP A 195 -4.02 -20.09 5.76
N PRO A 196 -5.34 -20.34 5.81
CA PRO A 196 -6.27 -19.50 6.58
C PRO A 196 -6.05 -19.58 8.10
N ALA A 197 -5.29 -20.56 8.60
CA ALA A 197 -4.92 -20.65 10.01
C ALA A 197 -3.75 -19.72 10.38
N VAL A 198 -2.99 -19.22 9.39
CA VAL A 198 -1.90 -18.27 9.62
C VAL A 198 -2.48 -16.86 9.67
N PRO A 199 -2.29 -16.13 10.79
CA PRO A 199 -2.76 -14.75 10.89
C PRO A 199 -2.12 -13.88 9.81
N ILE A 200 -2.93 -13.04 9.16
CA ILE A 200 -2.42 -11.97 8.32
C ILE A 200 -1.65 -10.99 9.20
N PRO A 201 -0.37 -10.67 8.89
CA PRO A 201 0.40 -9.71 9.66
C PRO A 201 -0.35 -8.39 9.80
N ALA A 202 -0.46 -7.86 11.02
CA ALA A 202 -1.00 -6.53 11.23
C ALA A 202 0.06 -5.46 10.88
N PRO A 203 -0.28 -4.40 10.13
CA PRO A 203 0.34 -3.09 10.17
C PRO A 203 0.65 -2.72 11.60
N ALA A 204 1.94 -2.58 11.88
CA ALA A 204 2.44 -2.30 13.21
C ALA A 204 3.00 -0.87 13.31
N ALA A 205 2.94 -0.08 12.22
CA ALA A 205 3.57 1.22 12.18
C ALA A 205 2.62 2.32 12.66
N ALA A 206 3.06 3.06 13.69
CA ALA A 206 2.67 4.46 13.84
C ALA A 206 3.11 5.23 12.58
N PRO A 207 2.46 6.35 12.22
CA PRO A 207 2.88 7.17 11.08
C PRO A 207 4.36 7.52 11.23
N SER A 208 5.22 6.96 10.37
CA SER A 208 6.62 7.33 10.31
C SER A 208 6.73 8.80 9.90
N GLY A 209 7.69 9.52 10.49
CA GLY A 209 8.00 10.89 10.10
C GLY A 209 8.29 10.98 8.60
N VAL A 210 8.12 12.18 8.04
CA VAL A 210 8.34 12.44 6.61
C VAL A 210 9.77 12.05 6.23
N THR A 211 9.92 10.97 5.47
CA THR A 211 11.18 10.58 4.83
C THR A 211 11.59 11.68 3.85
N ALA A 212 12.88 12.05 3.85
CA ALA A 212 13.41 12.94 2.83
C ALA A 212 13.17 12.37 1.43
N ASP A 213 13.00 13.24 0.43
CA ASP A 213 12.73 12.79 -0.94
C ASP A 213 13.89 11.91 -1.46
N PRO A 214 13.64 10.60 -1.73
CA PRO A 214 14.67 9.69 -2.18
C PRO A 214 15.08 9.90 -3.65
N VAL A 215 14.26 10.58 -4.45
CA VAL A 215 14.43 10.68 -5.91
C VAL A 215 15.79 11.26 -6.32
N PRO A 216 16.29 12.37 -5.73
CA PRO A 216 17.61 12.89 -6.08
C PRO A 216 18.75 11.91 -5.82
N VAL A 217 18.65 11.06 -4.78
CA VAL A 217 19.67 10.04 -4.48
C VAL A 217 19.61 8.90 -5.51
N LEU A 218 18.41 8.42 -5.82
CA LEU A 218 18.19 7.37 -6.82
C LEU A 218 18.75 7.78 -8.19
N LEU A 219 18.49 9.02 -8.62
CA LEU A 219 19.02 9.57 -9.87
C LEU A 219 20.56 9.63 -9.89
N ARG A 220 21.19 10.00 -8.77
CA ARG A 220 22.66 10.01 -8.65
C ARG A 220 23.24 8.60 -8.70
N LEU A 221 22.61 7.64 -8.05
CA LEU A 221 23.02 6.23 -8.07
C LEU A 221 22.92 5.66 -9.48
N ALA A 222 21.78 5.87 -10.16
CA ALA A 222 21.56 5.42 -11.53
C ALA A 222 22.62 6.00 -12.50
N ALA A 223 22.91 7.29 -12.39
CA ALA A 223 23.92 7.94 -13.24
C ALA A 223 25.34 7.39 -13.01
N ARG A 224 25.67 7.01 -11.76
CA ARG A 224 26.98 6.42 -11.42
C ARG A 224 27.13 4.99 -11.96
N HIS A 225 26.03 4.28 -12.15
CA HIS A 225 25.96 2.91 -12.63
C HIS A 225 25.22 2.82 -13.97
N ALA A 226 25.53 3.73 -14.89
CA ALA A 226 24.89 3.77 -16.21
C ALA A 226 25.04 2.42 -16.93
N GLY A 227 23.97 1.98 -17.59
CA GLY A 227 23.87 0.67 -18.24
C GLY A 227 23.60 -0.51 -17.29
N GLN A 228 23.61 -0.31 -15.97
CA GLN A 228 23.31 -1.34 -14.98
C GLN A 228 21.95 -1.08 -14.32
N ILE A 229 21.23 -2.15 -14.01
CA ILE A 229 19.99 -2.04 -13.22
C ILE A 229 20.38 -1.97 -11.75
N LEU A 230 19.90 -0.91 -11.10
CA LEU A 230 19.97 -0.77 -9.65
C LEU A 230 18.58 -0.95 -9.06
N THR A 231 18.47 -1.72 -7.99
CA THR A 231 17.24 -1.85 -7.21
C THR A 231 17.50 -1.40 -5.79
N VAL A 232 16.76 -0.40 -5.35
CA VAL A 232 16.69 -0.07 -3.92
C VAL A 232 15.45 -0.67 -3.33
N ARG A 233 15.63 -1.45 -2.28
CA ARG A 233 14.55 -2.02 -1.49
C ARG A 233 14.41 -1.25 -0.18
N PHE A 234 13.21 -0.77 0.10
CA PHE A 234 12.82 -0.13 1.35
C PHE A 234 12.01 -1.11 2.20
N THR A 235 12.40 -1.27 3.46
CA THR A 235 11.70 -2.06 4.47
C THR A 235 11.68 -1.32 5.80
N ARG A 236 10.97 -1.85 6.81
CA ARG A 236 10.98 -1.27 8.16
C ARG A 236 12.37 -1.31 8.82
N ALA A 237 13.23 -2.23 8.39
CA ALA A 237 14.59 -2.35 8.91
C ALA A 237 15.56 -1.32 8.29
N GLY A 238 15.14 -0.64 7.23
CA GLY A 238 15.97 0.30 6.47
C GLY A 238 15.91 0.02 4.97
N CYS A 239 16.94 0.48 4.26
CA CYS A 239 17.09 0.30 2.83
C CYS A 239 18.31 -0.55 2.46
N THR A 240 18.17 -1.34 1.41
CA THR A 240 19.28 -2.09 0.80
C THR A 240 19.38 -1.75 -0.68
N LEU A 241 20.60 -1.52 -1.17
CA LEU A 241 20.90 -1.24 -2.57
C LEU A 241 21.48 -2.50 -3.22
N HIS A 242 20.89 -2.89 -4.34
CA HIS A 242 21.27 -4.04 -5.12
C HIS A 242 21.63 -3.62 -6.54
N ARG A 243 22.60 -4.33 -7.13
CA ARG A 243 22.94 -4.23 -8.56
C ARG A 243 22.68 -5.57 -9.22
N HIS A 244 22.13 -5.52 -10.42
CA HIS A 244 21.88 -6.70 -11.22
C HIS A 244 23.03 -6.82 -12.23
N ASP A 245 23.75 -7.93 -12.15
CA ASP A 245 24.84 -8.32 -13.05
C ASP A 245 24.41 -9.58 -13.81
N ASP A 246 25.18 -9.99 -14.82
CA ASP A 246 24.93 -11.23 -15.58
C ASP A 246 24.95 -12.49 -14.67
N ASP A 247 25.68 -12.43 -13.56
CA ASP A 247 25.78 -13.49 -12.55
C ASP A 247 24.65 -13.45 -11.49
N GLY A 248 23.74 -12.48 -11.58
CA GLY A 248 22.57 -12.31 -10.70
C GLY A 248 22.57 -11.02 -9.89
N VAL A 249 21.78 -10.99 -8.81
CA VAL A 249 21.62 -9.81 -7.94
C VAL A 249 22.70 -9.79 -6.87
N ARG A 250 23.41 -8.67 -6.77
CA ARG A 250 24.45 -8.41 -5.76
C ARG A 250 24.05 -7.26 -4.84
N LEU A 251 24.06 -7.52 -3.53
CA LEU A 251 23.95 -6.47 -2.51
C LEU A 251 25.20 -5.59 -2.54
N LEU A 252 25.01 -4.28 -2.68
CA LEU A 252 26.08 -3.27 -2.69
C LEU A 252 26.20 -2.50 -1.38
N ALA A 253 25.08 -2.23 -0.72
CA ALA A 253 25.05 -1.47 0.53
C ALA A 253 23.74 -1.68 1.29
N GLU A 254 23.80 -1.48 2.60
CA GLU A 254 22.64 -1.44 3.50
C GLU A 254 22.75 -0.24 4.44
N ALA A 255 21.63 0.38 4.76
CA ALA A 255 21.56 1.52 5.67
C ALA A 255 20.17 1.65 6.27
N THR A 256 20.04 2.42 7.36
CA THR A 256 18.73 2.72 7.96
C THR A 256 17.94 3.71 7.09
N ASP A 257 18.64 4.59 6.37
CA ASP A 257 18.08 5.55 5.43
C ASP A 257 18.88 5.63 4.12
N LEU A 258 18.20 5.97 3.02
CA LEU A 258 18.82 6.03 1.69
C LEU A 258 19.98 7.04 1.61
N HIS A 259 19.88 8.15 2.33
CA HIS A 259 20.91 9.18 2.36
C HIS A 259 22.18 8.73 3.09
N GLU A 260 22.09 7.66 3.88
CA GLU A 260 23.21 7.07 4.62
C GLU A 260 23.92 5.95 3.85
N LEU A 261 23.39 5.52 2.69
CA LEU A 261 24.00 4.47 1.88
C LEU A 261 25.43 4.87 1.45
N ARG A 262 26.40 4.07 1.90
CA ARG A 262 27.79 4.15 1.48
C ARG A 262 28.10 2.93 0.62
N LEU A 263 28.44 3.16 -0.64
CA LEU A 263 28.93 2.12 -1.54
C LEU A 263 30.29 1.63 -1.01
N THR A 264 30.35 0.35 -0.62
CA THR A 264 31.60 -0.35 -0.28
C THR A 264 32.36 -0.79 -1.51
#